data_AF-A0A359HKS8-F1
#
_entry.id   AF-A0A359HKS8-F1
#
_cell.length_a   1.000
_cell.length_b   1.000
_cell.length_c   1.000
_cell.angle_alpha   90.00
_cell.angle_beta   90.00
_cell.angle_gamma   90.00
#
_symmetry.space_group_name_H-M   'P 1'
#
loop_
_entity.id
_entity.type
_entity.pdbx_description
1 polymer ?
#
loop_
_entity_poly.entity_id
_entity_poly.type
_entity_poly.pdbx_seq_one_letter_code
_entity_poly.pdbx_strand_id
1 'polypeptide(L)'
;MSDQPSNAVNTAGGTYLEGDAQTGGGDFVGRDKITQNIQLDLGKLIETLQSALPDDDPMPRHLLETFRQFQFFHTHLFEWKELHNAVNDITIALGQFMREVERLDISQSEGSARDLRRSWRPVAQKVDILLDWAASVKYIAEQPFAVTATGMQGPAWAIDLRVACTRVDENLDKEDVDENALYDATYDFNDAAEKHMYLADKKLRETAGELYNLSRIVLGSMGHDEI
;
A
#
# COMPACT_ATOMS: atom_id res chain seq x y z
N MET A 1 -17.98 25.20 -55.77
CA MET A 1 -18.81 23.96 -55.67
C MET A 1 -17.93 22.78 -56.02
N SER A 2 -17.39 22.11 -55.01
CA SER A 2 -16.77 20.79 -55.13
C SER A 2 -16.94 20.09 -53.80
N ASP A 3 -17.75 19.04 -53.82
CA ASP A 3 -17.90 18.03 -52.78
C ASP A 3 -16.60 17.24 -52.61
N GLN A 4 -16.25 16.92 -51.36
CA GLN A 4 -15.50 15.71 -51.02
C GLN A 4 -15.87 15.21 -49.60
N PRO A 5 -15.73 13.90 -49.37
CA PRO A 5 -16.77 13.10 -48.72
C PRO A 5 -16.57 12.86 -47.22
N SER A 6 -17.71 12.60 -46.57
CA SER A 6 -17.85 12.07 -45.21
C SER A 6 -17.15 10.72 -45.05
N ASN A 7 -16.10 10.67 -44.22
CA ASN A 7 -15.57 9.41 -43.72
C ASN A 7 -16.48 8.89 -42.60
N ALA A 8 -17.25 7.86 -42.95
CA ALA A 8 -17.96 7.03 -41.99
C ALA A 8 -16.93 6.23 -41.16
N VAL A 9 -16.88 6.50 -39.85
CA VAL A 9 -16.19 5.63 -38.90
C VAL A 9 -17.19 4.55 -38.48
N ASN A 10 -16.99 3.33 -39.00
CA ASN A 10 -17.69 2.14 -38.53
C ASN A 10 -17.14 1.77 -37.14
N THR A 11 -17.81 2.22 -36.09
CA THR A 11 -17.61 1.76 -34.72
C THR A 11 -18.46 0.52 -34.46
N ALA A 12 -17.87 -0.66 -34.60
CA ALA A 12 -18.45 -1.89 -34.05
C ALA A 12 -17.93 -2.06 -32.62
N GLY A 13 -18.84 -1.97 -31.64
CA GLY A 13 -18.62 -2.46 -30.28
C GLY A 13 -17.91 -1.51 -29.33
N GLY A 14 -18.59 -0.43 -28.92
CA GLY A 14 -18.16 0.39 -27.79
C GLY A 14 -19.22 1.44 -27.46
N THR A 15 -19.87 1.29 -26.32
CA THR A 15 -20.86 2.26 -25.84
C THR A 15 -20.13 3.54 -25.42
N TYR A 16 -20.34 4.63 -26.15
CA TYR A 16 -19.89 5.96 -25.75
C TYR A 16 -20.91 6.55 -24.76
N LEU A 17 -20.45 6.91 -23.57
CA LEU A 17 -21.21 7.76 -22.65
C LEU A 17 -20.57 9.15 -22.69
N GLU A 18 -21.27 10.06 -23.35
CA GLU A 18 -20.99 11.50 -23.34
C GLU A 18 -21.62 12.07 -22.05
N GLY A 19 -20.79 12.63 -21.17
CA GLY A 19 -21.24 13.23 -19.92
C GLY A 19 -20.12 14.09 -19.32
N ASP A 20 -20.40 15.38 -19.18
CA ASP A 20 -19.49 16.39 -18.63
C ASP A 20 -18.87 15.96 -17.29
N ALA A 21 -17.55 15.88 -17.27
CA ALA A 21 -16.78 15.64 -16.05
C ALA A 21 -16.76 16.92 -15.21
N GLN A 22 -17.69 17.01 -14.26
CA GLN A 22 -17.63 18.00 -13.20
C GLN A 22 -16.52 17.61 -12.22
N THR A 23 -15.32 18.17 -12.43
CA THR A 23 -14.17 18.02 -11.53
C THR A 23 -14.35 18.93 -10.32
N GLY A 24 -15.04 18.44 -9.30
CA GLY A 24 -15.29 19.19 -8.07
C GLY A 24 -15.35 18.29 -6.85
N GLY A 25 -14.30 18.36 -6.02
CA GLY A 25 -14.28 17.88 -4.63
C GLY A 25 -14.34 16.35 -4.51
N GLY A 26 -13.17 15.70 -4.51
CA GLY A 26 -13.03 14.28 -4.22
C GLY A 26 -13.60 13.92 -2.86
N ASP A 27 -14.86 13.50 -2.87
CA ASP A 27 -15.57 12.98 -1.71
C ASP A 27 -14.98 11.61 -1.37
N PHE A 28 -14.35 11.55 -0.20
CA PHE A 28 -13.65 10.39 0.36
C PHE A 28 -14.67 9.38 0.94
N VAL A 29 -15.73 9.08 0.20
CA VAL A 29 -16.87 8.26 0.65
C VAL A 29 -16.96 7.02 -0.23
N GLY A 30 -16.09 6.06 0.08
CA GLY A 30 -16.12 4.73 -0.53
C GLY A 30 -15.57 3.60 0.36
N ARG A 31 -15.18 3.91 1.60
CA ARG A 31 -14.73 2.93 2.60
C ARG A 31 -15.83 2.79 3.66
N ASP A 32 -16.14 1.56 4.08
CA ASP A 32 -17.08 1.16 5.16
C ASP A 32 -18.60 1.14 4.91
N LYS A 33 -19.10 0.23 4.06
CA LYS A 33 -20.51 -0.20 4.16
C LYS A 33 -20.78 -1.71 4.25
N ILE A 34 -19.76 -2.54 4.47
CA ILE A 34 -19.96 -3.95 4.87
C ILE A 34 -19.01 -4.29 6.03
N THR A 35 -19.24 -3.66 7.17
CA THR A 35 -18.76 -4.13 8.49
C THR A 35 -19.97 -4.05 9.42
N GLN A 36 -20.98 -4.87 9.17
CA GLN A 36 -21.78 -5.37 10.28
C GLN A 36 -20.81 -6.17 11.15
N ASN A 37 -20.19 -5.47 12.10
CA ASN A 37 -19.31 -6.01 13.12
C ASN A 37 -20.10 -7.01 13.97
N ILE A 38 -20.27 -8.22 13.46
CA ILE A 38 -20.51 -9.38 14.30
C ILE A 38 -19.17 -9.61 15.01
N GLN A 39 -18.94 -8.87 16.10
CA GLN A 39 -17.88 -9.20 17.03
C GLN A 39 -18.31 -10.46 17.75
N LEU A 40 -17.71 -11.58 17.36
CA LEU A 40 -17.85 -12.82 18.09
C LEU A 40 -17.22 -12.60 19.48
N ASP A 41 -18.02 -12.68 20.53
CA ASP A 41 -17.52 -12.66 21.90
C ASP A 41 -16.83 -14.01 22.17
N LEU A 42 -15.53 -14.04 21.90
CA LEU A 42 -14.69 -15.23 22.09
C LEU A 42 -14.69 -15.68 23.54
N GLY A 43 -14.79 -14.77 24.52
CA GLY A 43 -14.87 -15.11 25.93
C GLY A 43 -16.11 -15.94 26.21
N LYS A 44 -17.28 -15.42 25.81
CA LYS A 44 -18.55 -16.11 25.97
C LYS A 44 -18.64 -17.43 25.20
N LEU A 45 -18.08 -17.49 23.99
CA LEU A 45 -18.02 -18.73 23.22
C LEU A 45 -17.21 -19.81 23.94
N ILE A 46 -16.05 -19.44 24.50
CA ILE A 46 -15.19 -20.36 25.24
C ILE A 46 -15.84 -20.80 26.55
N GLU A 47 -16.43 -19.88 27.31
CA GLU A 47 -17.18 -20.22 28.53
C GLU A 47 -18.31 -21.22 28.22
N THR A 48 -19.05 -20.98 27.12
CA THR A 48 -20.12 -21.87 26.68
C THR A 48 -19.58 -23.25 26.32
N LEU A 49 -18.49 -23.32 25.55
CA LEU A 49 -17.85 -24.59 25.17
C LEU A 49 -17.28 -25.34 26.37
N GLN A 50 -16.65 -24.65 27.33
CA GLN A 50 -16.14 -25.25 28.57
C GLN A 50 -17.27 -25.79 29.45
N SER A 51 -18.44 -25.13 29.47
CA SER A 51 -19.60 -25.61 30.23
C SER A 51 -20.30 -26.81 29.58
N ALA A 52 -20.11 -27.01 28.27
CA ALA A 52 -20.77 -28.04 27.48
C ALA A 52 -19.90 -29.29 27.25
N LEU A 53 -18.58 -29.18 27.44
CA LEU A 53 -17.61 -30.25 27.24
C LEU A 53 -17.05 -30.76 28.57
N PRO A 54 -16.45 -31.96 28.60
CA PRO A 54 -15.76 -32.47 29.79
C PRO A 54 -14.66 -31.52 30.29
N ASP A 55 -14.41 -31.48 31.60
CA ASP A 55 -13.47 -30.56 32.26
C ASP A 55 -12.02 -30.61 31.71
N ASP A 56 -11.64 -31.72 31.07
CA ASP A 56 -10.31 -31.96 30.48
C ASP A 56 -10.29 -31.94 28.94
N ASP A 57 -11.38 -31.51 28.28
CA ASP A 57 -11.43 -31.47 26.82
C ASP A 57 -10.45 -30.41 26.27
N PRO A 58 -9.51 -30.78 25.38
CA PRO A 58 -8.54 -29.84 24.82
C PRO A 58 -9.13 -28.92 23.73
N MET A 59 -10.32 -29.21 23.21
CA MET A 59 -10.93 -28.52 22.06
C MET A 59 -11.15 -27.01 22.31
N PRO A 60 -11.71 -26.54 23.45
CA PRO A 60 -11.89 -25.10 23.68
C PRO A 60 -10.57 -24.33 23.63
N ARG A 61 -9.48 -24.93 24.17
CA ARG A 61 -8.15 -24.30 24.13
C ARG A 61 -7.60 -24.24 22.71
N HIS A 62 -7.72 -25.32 21.93
CA HIS A 62 -7.28 -25.34 20.54
C HIS A 62 -8.06 -24.34 19.67
N LEU A 63 -9.37 -24.24 19.88
CA LEU A 63 -10.21 -23.30 19.15
C LEU A 63 -9.85 -21.84 19.50
N LEU A 64 -9.64 -21.53 20.78
CA LEU A 64 -9.19 -20.21 21.21
C LEU A 64 -7.84 -19.84 20.59
N GLU A 65 -6.88 -20.77 20.61
CA GLU A 65 -5.57 -20.56 20.01
C GLU A 65 -5.68 -20.32 18.51
N THR A 66 -6.54 -21.07 17.83
CA THR A 66 -6.76 -20.88 16.39
C THR A 66 -7.39 -19.51 16.10
N PHE A 67 -8.37 -19.06 16.89
CA PHE A 67 -8.94 -17.72 16.72
C PHE A 67 -7.91 -16.60 16.98
N ARG A 68 -7.02 -16.78 17.95
CA ARG A 68 -5.91 -15.84 18.19
C ARG A 68 -4.97 -15.79 16.99
N GLN A 69 -4.65 -16.93 16.39
CA GLN A 69 -3.84 -17.00 15.17
C GLN A 69 -4.55 -16.35 13.97
N PHE A 70 -5.85 -16.56 13.81
CA PHE A 70 -6.65 -15.85 12.81
C PHE A 70 -6.58 -14.34 13.00
N GLN A 71 -6.81 -13.86 14.22
CA GLN A 71 -6.73 -12.44 14.53
C GLN A 71 -5.33 -11.89 14.21
N PHE A 72 -4.29 -12.60 14.64
CA PHE A 72 -2.89 -12.24 14.38
C PHE A 72 -2.63 -12.07 12.88
N PHE A 73 -2.97 -13.07 12.06
CA PHE A 73 -2.72 -13.00 10.62
C PHE A 73 -3.62 -11.99 9.91
N HIS A 74 -4.87 -11.79 10.34
CA HIS A 74 -5.72 -10.75 9.78
C HIS A 74 -5.15 -9.35 10.03
N THR A 75 -4.62 -9.10 11.22
CA THR A 75 -3.99 -7.81 11.53
C THR A 75 -2.69 -7.62 10.73
N HIS A 76 -1.87 -8.67 10.57
CA HIS A 76 -0.69 -8.61 9.70
C HIS A 76 -1.07 -8.35 8.24
N LEU A 77 -2.11 -9.03 7.74
CA LEU A 77 -2.58 -8.87 6.37
C LEU A 77 -3.05 -7.43 6.12
N PHE A 78 -3.75 -6.85 7.10
CA PHE A 78 -4.17 -5.46 7.04
C PHE A 78 -2.98 -4.51 6.96
N GLU A 79 -2.00 -4.62 7.87
CA GLU A 79 -0.85 -3.71 7.86
C GLU A 79 0.02 -3.88 6.60
N TRP A 80 0.27 -5.11 6.13
CA TRP A 80 0.98 -5.33 4.87
C TRP A 80 0.25 -4.76 3.67
N LYS A 81 -1.09 -4.78 3.68
CA LYS A 81 -1.91 -4.19 2.62
C LYS A 81 -1.82 -2.67 2.64
N GLU A 82 -1.84 -2.06 3.81
CA GLU A 82 -1.67 -0.60 3.92
C GLU A 82 -0.28 -0.17 3.46
N LEU A 83 0.78 -0.92 3.78
CA LEU A 83 2.11 -0.66 3.23
C LEU A 83 2.12 -0.78 1.69
N HIS A 84 1.58 -1.86 1.12
CA HIS A 84 1.46 -2.02 -0.33
C HIS A 84 0.76 -0.82 -0.97
N ASN A 85 -0.40 -0.43 -0.44
CA ASN A 85 -1.18 0.68 -0.98
C ASN A 85 -0.38 1.99 -0.95
N ALA A 86 0.28 2.27 0.17
CA ALA A 86 1.06 3.49 0.34
C ALA A 86 2.28 3.54 -0.60
N VAL A 87 3.02 2.43 -0.75
CA VAL A 87 4.13 2.37 -1.70
C VAL A 87 3.62 2.46 -3.15
N ASN A 88 2.47 1.87 -3.47
CA ASN A 88 1.88 1.94 -4.80
C ASN A 88 1.49 3.39 -5.16
N ASP A 89 0.90 4.12 -4.22
CA ASP A 89 0.60 5.54 -4.39
C ASP A 89 1.87 6.37 -4.63
N ILE A 90 2.96 6.06 -3.92
CA ILE A 90 4.29 6.67 -4.13
C ILE A 90 4.78 6.36 -5.56
N THR A 91 4.77 5.10 -5.99
CA THR A 91 5.23 4.69 -7.33
C THR A 91 4.41 5.34 -8.44
N ILE A 92 3.09 5.45 -8.28
CA ILE A 92 2.22 6.14 -9.25
C ILE A 92 2.60 7.62 -9.37
N ALA A 93 2.78 8.31 -8.25
CA ALA A 93 3.19 9.71 -8.25
C ALA A 93 4.61 9.89 -8.82
N LEU A 94 5.53 9.00 -8.45
CA LEU A 94 6.92 8.99 -8.92
C LEU A 94 7.00 8.83 -10.43
N GLY A 95 6.18 7.95 -11.03
CA GLY A 95 6.15 7.79 -12.49
C GLY A 95 5.79 9.08 -13.24
N GLN A 96 5.04 10.00 -12.64
CA GLN A 96 4.81 11.33 -13.23
C GLN A 96 6.05 12.21 -13.14
N PHE A 97 6.72 12.20 -11.98
CA PHE A 97 7.95 12.96 -11.76
C PHE A 97 9.11 12.48 -12.67
N MET A 98 9.32 11.17 -12.79
CA MET A 98 10.37 10.58 -13.63
C MET A 98 10.26 11.03 -15.09
N ARG A 99 9.05 11.09 -15.65
CA ARG A 99 8.85 11.61 -17.03
C ARG A 99 9.24 13.07 -17.17
N GLU A 100 9.07 13.88 -16.13
CA GLU A 100 9.51 15.27 -16.15
C GLU A 100 11.04 15.37 -16.06
N VAL A 101 11.69 14.52 -15.26
CA VAL A 101 13.16 14.41 -15.20
C VAL A 101 13.72 13.98 -16.56
N GLU A 102 13.17 12.94 -17.19
CA GLU A 102 13.56 12.48 -18.53
C GLU A 102 13.37 13.56 -19.61
N ARG A 103 12.34 14.40 -19.47
CA ARG A 103 12.11 15.49 -20.43
C ARG A 103 13.20 16.54 -20.37
N LEU A 104 13.81 16.78 -19.21
CA LEU A 104 14.93 17.73 -19.08
C LEU A 104 16.13 17.27 -19.91
N ASP A 105 16.53 16.01 -19.73
CA ASP A 105 17.64 15.38 -20.44
C ASP A 105 17.49 15.49 -21.97
N ILE A 106 16.26 15.28 -22.47
CA ILE A 106 15.98 15.35 -23.92
C ILE A 106 15.91 16.79 -24.44
N SER A 107 15.30 17.71 -23.68
CA SER A 107 14.92 19.01 -24.21
C SER A 107 16.10 19.99 -24.35
N GLN A 108 17.22 19.77 -23.66
CA GLN A 108 18.30 20.75 -23.45
C GLN A 108 17.78 22.16 -23.07
N SER A 109 16.52 22.26 -22.66
CA SER A 109 15.91 23.49 -22.21
C SER A 109 16.15 23.56 -20.72
N GLU A 110 16.43 24.76 -20.21
CA GLU A 110 16.40 25.05 -18.78
C GLU A 110 14.98 24.82 -18.28
N GLY A 111 14.60 23.56 -18.08
CA GLY A 111 13.34 23.28 -17.41
C GLY A 111 13.46 23.83 -16.00
N SER A 112 12.47 24.62 -15.63
CA SER A 112 12.57 25.38 -14.39
C SER A 112 12.69 24.39 -13.23
N ALA A 113 13.76 24.48 -12.42
CA ALA A 113 13.88 23.74 -11.16
C ALA A 113 12.61 23.87 -10.29
N ARG A 114 11.87 24.98 -10.46
CA ARG A 114 10.55 25.20 -9.87
C ARG A 114 9.50 24.18 -10.33
N ASP A 115 9.46 23.83 -11.60
CA ASP A 115 8.51 22.87 -12.15
C ASP A 115 8.81 21.45 -11.66
N LEU A 116 10.10 21.08 -11.59
CA LEU A 116 10.54 19.83 -10.95
C LEU A 116 10.13 19.74 -9.49
N ARG A 117 10.39 20.79 -8.69
CA ARG A 117 9.93 20.83 -7.28
C ARG A 117 8.42 20.68 -7.18
N ARG A 118 7.68 21.29 -8.11
CA ARG A 118 6.21 21.21 -8.14
C ARG A 118 5.73 19.79 -8.46
N SER A 119 6.36 19.09 -9.40
CA SER A 119 6.01 17.72 -9.76
C SER A 119 6.51 16.69 -8.73
N TRP A 120 7.58 17.00 -7.99
CA TRP A 120 8.08 16.17 -6.89
C TRP A 120 7.20 16.21 -5.64
N ARG A 121 6.63 17.37 -5.31
CA ARG A 121 5.86 17.58 -4.08
C ARG A 121 4.78 16.51 -3.77
N PRO A 122 3.99 16.01 -4.75
CA PRO A 122 3.07 14.91 -4.50
C PRO A 122 3.77 13.62 -4.03
N VAL A 123 4.95 13.29 -4.56
CA VAL A 123 5.74 12.12 -4.15
C VAL A 123 6.18 12.29 -2.69
N ALA A 124 6.82 13.42 -2.38
CA ALA A 124 7.27 13.73 -1.01
C ALA A 124 6.10 13.68 0.00
N GLN A 125 4.94 14.25 -0.35
CA GLN A 125 3.76 14.19 0.51
C GLN A 125 3.27 12.75 0.76
N LYS A 126 3.33 11.87 -0.24
CA LYS A 126 2.96 10.45 -0.05
C LYS A 126 3.96 9.71 0.83
N VAL A 127 5.25 10.03 0.72
CA VAL A 127 6.28 9.54 1.63
C VAL A 127 5.98 10.00 3.05
N ASP A 128 5.68 11.28 3.28
CA ASP A 128 5.36 11.79 4.62
C ASP A 128 4.13 11.09 5.23
N ILE A 129 3.07 10.88 4.45
CA ILE A 129 1.87 10.12 4.90
C ILE A 129 2.24 8.69 5.29
N LEU A 130 3.09 8.01 4.50
CA LEU A 130 3.59 6.68 4.82
C LEU A 130 4.37 6.69 6.14
N LEU A 131 5.23 7.68 6.37
CA LEU A 131 6.06 7.79 7.58
C LEU A 131 5.21 8.11 8.83
N ASP A 132 4.17 8.92 8.69
CA ASP A 132 3.19 9.17 9.76
C ASP A 132 2.48 7.88 10.15
N TRP A 133 2.07 7.07 9.18
CA TRP A 133 1.50 5.75 9.45
C TRP A 133 2.54 4.80 10.07
N ALA A 134 3.78 4.81 9.58
CA ALA A 134 4.89 4.00 10.08
C ALA A 134 5.22 4.27 11.56
N ALA A 135 4.95 5.48 12.06
CA ALA A 135 5.08 5.82 13.47
C ALA A 135 4.02 5.16 14.37
N SER A 136 2.98 4.55 13.79
CA SER A 136 1.87 3.92 14.50
C SER A 136 1.70 2.41 14.23
N VAL A 137 2.48 1.86 13.29
CA VAL A 137 2.52 0.42 12.96
C VAL A 137 2.91 -0.41 14.18
N LYS A 138 2.28 -1.58 14.34
CA LYS A 138 2.48 -2.45 15.52
C LYS A 138 2.96 -3.85 15.20
N TYR A 139 2.58 -4.41 14.06
CA TYR A 139 2.69 -5.85 13.83
C TYR A 139 3.72 -6.19 12.77
N ILE A 140 3.85 -5.38 11.71
CA ILE A 140 4.82 -5.63 10.63
C ILE A 140 6.18 -4.95 10.83
N ALA A 141 6.34 -4.16 11.91
CA ALA A 141 7.60 -3.55 12.27
C ALA A 141 7.94 -3.83 13.74
N GLU A 142 9.20 -4.18 14.01
CA GLU A 142 9.69 -4.39 15.37
C GLU A 142 9.65 -3.09 16.19
N GLN A 143 9.90 -1.96 15.54
CA GLN A 143 9.86 -0.63 16.13
C GLN A 143 9.17 0.34 15.17
N PRO A 144 8.28 1.23 15.66
CA PRO A 144 7.69 2.26 14.84
C PRO A 144 8.73 3.25 14.32
N PHE A 145 8.42 3.91 13.21
CA PHE A 145 9.27 4.98 12.68
C PHE A 145 9.34 6.16 13.64
N ALA A 146 10.55 6.66 13.89
CA ALA A 146 10.79 7.87 14.65
C ALA A 146 12.07 8.57 14.19
N VAL A 147 12.02 9.91 14.16
CA VAL A 147 13.20 10.75 14.02
C VAL A 147 13.70 11.11 15.42
N THR A 148 14.96 10.80 15.70
CA THR A 148 15.61 11.01 16.99
C THR A 148 16.77 11.99 16.84
N ALA A 149 17.35 12.44 17.96
CA ALA A 149 18.52 13.31 17.94
C ALA A 149 19.76 12.67 17.28
N THR A 150 19.85 11.33 17.25
CA THR A 150 20.99 10.58 16.71
C THR A 150 20.75 10.02 15.31
N GLY A 151 19.57 10.24 14.73
CA GLY A 151 19.20 9.72 13.42
C GLY A 151 17.77 9.18 13.38
N MET A 152 17.50 8.31 12.42
CA MET A 152 16.18 7.69 12.24
C MET A 152 16.19 6.25 12.78
N GLN A 153 15.08 5.84 13.38
CA GLN A 153 14.80 4.46 13.73
C GLN A 153 13.46 4.04 13.14
N GLY A 154 13.24 2.73 12.98
CA GLY A 154 12.02 2.20 12.42
C GLY A 154 12.28 1.04 11.46
N PRO A 155 11.26 0.59 10.73
CA PRO A 155 11.43 -0.47 9.77
C PRO A 155 12.28 -0.02 8.59
N ALA A 156 13.05 -0.94 8.02
CA ALA A 156 13.96 -0.66 6.90
C ALA A 156 13.24 0.01 5.71
N TRP A 157 12.00 -0.39 5.42
CA TRP A 157 11.22 0.23 4.34
C TRP A 157 10.93 1.71 4.57
N ALA A 158 10.71 2.15 5.81
CA ALA A 158 10.47 3.56 6.12
C ALA A 158 11.77 4.36 6.02
N ILE A 159 12.86 3.81 6.56
CA ILE A 159 14.17 4.47 6.56
C ILE A 159 14.71 4.61 5.13
N ASP A 160 14.72 3.52 4.36
CA ASP A 160 15.23 3.52 2.98
C ASP A 160 14.49 4.55 2.12
N LEU A 161 13.15 4.56 2.17
CA LEU A 161 12.33 5.52 1.42
C LEU A 161 12.55 6.96 1.88
N ARG A 162 12.69 7.21 3.19
CA ARG A 162 12.97 8.56 3.71
C ARG A 162 14.35 9.05 3.28
N VAL A 163 15.37 8.20 3.35
CA VAL A 163 16.73 8.54 2.92
C VAL A 163 16.75 8.85 1.43
N ALA A 164 16.14 8.01 0.60
CA ALA A 164 16.08 8.24 -0.84
C ALA A 164 15.27 9.52 -1.17
N CYS A 165 14.15 9.75 -0.50
CA CYS A 165 13.36 10.99 -0.66
C CYS A 165 14.21 12.23 -0.34
N THR A 166 14.95 12.18 0.77
CA THR A 166 15.82 13.29 1.20
C THR A 166 16.91 13.58 0.17
N ARG A 167 17.47 12.56 -0.50
CA ARG A 167 18.45 12.77 -1.57
C ARG A 167 17.87 13.49 -2.78
N VAL A 168 16.62 13.20 -3.14
CA VAL A 168 15.92 13.92 -4.22
C VAL A 168 15.67 15.36 -3.79
N ASP A 169 15.16 15.59 -2.58
CA ASP A 169 14.96 16.93 -2.01
C ASP A 169 16.26 17.75 -2.03
N GLU A 170 17.37 17.18 -1.55
CA GLU A 170 18.69 17.81 -1.51
C GLU A 170 19.20 18.19 -2.91
N ASN A 171 18.93 17.38 -3.94
CA ASN A 171 19.30 17.72 -5.32
C ASN A 171 18.41 18.81 -5.90
N LEU A 172 17.12 18.79 -5.58
CA LEU A 172 16.17 19.81 -6.02
C LEU A 172 16.38 21.15 -5.31
N ASP A 173 16.90 21.19 -4.09
CA ASP A 173 17.11 22.43 -3.32
C ASP A 173 18.39 23.19 -3.70
N LYS A 174 19.24 22.61 -4.54
CA LYS A 174 20.43 23.29 -5.09
C LYS A 174 20.01 24.46 -5.98
N GLU A 175 20.86 25.50 -5.99
CA GLU A 175 20.67 26.69 -6.85
C GLU A 175 20.77 26.32 -8.33
N ASP A 176 21.70 25.42 -8.66
CA ASP A 176 21.87 24.81 -9.97
C ASP A 176 21.63 23.30 -9.83
N VAL A 177 20.63 22.80 -10.55
CA VAL A 177 20.22 21.39 -10.44
C VAL A 177 21.12 20.56 -11.35
N ASP A 178 21.94 19.70 -10.73
CA ASP A 178 22.69 18.69 -11.46
C ASP A 178 21.73 17.59 -11.94
N GLU A 179 21.42 17.60 -13.23
CA GLU A 179 20.47 16.67 -13.86
C GLU A 179 20.87 15.22 -13.69
N ASN A 180 22.17 14.89 -13.77
CA ASN A 180 22.65 13.51 -13.60
C ASN A 180 22.47 13.07 -12.14
N ALA A 181 22.86 13.92 -11.19
CA ALA A 181 22.70 13.61 -9.77
C ALA A 181 21.21 13.49 -9.38
N LEU A 182 20.33 14.31 -9.97
CA LEU A 182 18.89 14.21 -9.77
C LEU A 182 18.33 12.92 -10.39
N TYR A 183 18.77 12.56 -11.59
CA TYR A 183 18.38 11.32 -12.26
C TYR A 183 18.76 10.10 -11.42
N ASP A 184 20.01 10.02 -10.98
CA ASP A 184 20.52 8.94 -10.11
C ASP A 184 19.74 8.86 -8.80
N ALA A 185 19.51 10.00 -8.13
CA ALA A 185 18.74 10.03 -6.88
C ALA A 185 17.28 9.59 -7.08
N THR A 186 16.68 9.93 -8.22
CA THR A 186 15.32 9.52 -8.58
C THR A 186 15.25 8.02 -8.86
N TYR A 187 16.27 7.46 -9.53
CA TYR A 187 16.37 6.04 -9.80
C TYR A 187 16.58 5.23 -8.52
N ASP A 188 17.47 5.69 -7.63
CA ASP A 188 17.67 5.12 -6.29
C ASP A 188 16.36 5.08 -5.48
N PHE A 189 15.56 6.16 -5.56
CA PHE A 189 14.25 6.22 -4.92
C PHE A 189 13.26 5.22 -5.53
N ASN A 190 13.26 5.08 -6.86
CA ASN A 190 12.43 4.08 -7.55
C ASN A 190 12.81 2.64 -7.14
N ASP A 191 14.10 2.30 -7.14
CA ASP A 191 14.59 0.98 -6.72
C ASP A 191 14.19 0.65 -5.28
N ALA A 192 14.31 1.64 -4.37
CA ALA A 192 13.84 1.47 -3.00
C ALA A 192 12.32 1.21 -2.93
N ALA A 193 11.51 1.96 -3.70
CA ALA A 193 10.07 1.74 -3.76
C ALA A 193 9.70 0.36 -4.32
N GLU A 194 10.33 -0.06 -5.42
CA GLU A 194 10.09 -1.37 -6.04
C GLU A 194 10.49 -2.54 -5.12
N LYS A 195 11.66 -2.44 -4.48
CA LYS A 195 12.12 -3.41 -3.47
C LYS A 195 11.10 -3.60 -2.37
N HIS A 196 10.57 -2.51 -1.82
CA HIS A 196 9.62 -2.57 -0.70
C HIS A 196 8.20 -2.92 -1.13
N MET A 197 7.81 -2.60 -2.37
CA MET A 197 6.60 -3.11 -3.01
C MET A 197 6.64 -4.64 -3.11
N TYR A 198 7.73 -5.18 -3.65
CA TYR A 198 7.91 -6.62 -3.77
C TYR A 198 7.88 -7.32 -2.40
N LEU A 199 8.50 -6.72 -1.39
CA LEU A 199 8.46 -7.22 -0.02
C LEU A 199 7.02 -7.29 0.51
N ALA A 200 6.25 -6.21 0.36
CA ALA A 200 4.86 -6.14 0.80
C ALA A 200 4.01 -7.21 0.10
N ASP A 201 4.13 -7.35 -1.23
CA ASP A 201 3.42 -8.38 -2.00
C ASP A 201 3.76 -9.80 -1.58
N LYS A 202 5.05 -10.07 -1.37
CA LYS A 202 5.50 -11.37 -0.87
C LYS A 202 4.87 -11.67 0.48
N LYS A 203 4.90 -10.70 1.41
CA LYS A 203 4.36 -10.87 2.77
C LYS A 203 2.85 -10.98 2.80
N LEU A 204 2.13 -10.28 1.92
CA LEU A 204 0.71 -10.46 1.71
C LEU A 204 0.36 -11.89 1.29
N ARG A 205 1.08 -12.43 0.29
CA ARG A 205 0.87 -13.81 -0.18
C ARG A 205 1.16 -14.84 0.91
N GLU A 206 2.28 -14.68 1.63
CA GLU A 206 2.64 -15.56 2.75
C GLU A 206 1.55 -15.53 3.83
N THR A 207 1.13 -14.35 4.28
CA THR A 207 0.11 -14.18 5.32
C THR A 207 -1.26 -14.74 4.89
N ALA A 208 -1.65 -14.52 3.64
CA ALA A 208 -2.88 -15.09 3.08
C ALA A 208 -2.82 -16.62 2.98
N GLY A 209 -1.64 -17.17 2.65
CA GLY A 209 -1.40 -18.61 2.65
C GLY A 209 -1.57 -19.23 4.03
N GLU A 210 -1.04 -18.59 5.08
CA GLU A 210 -1.21 -19.04 6.46
C GLU A 210 -2.67 -18.98 6.92
N LEU A 211 -3.39 -17.89 6.61
CA LEU A 211 -4.83 -17.79 6.87
C LEU A 211 -5.62 -18.91 6.16
N TYR A 212 -5.28 -19.19 4.90
CA TYR A 212 -5.90 -20.26 4.15
C TYR A 212 -5.63 -21.63 4.79
N ASN A 213 -4.40 -21.90 5.19
CA ASN A 213 -4.04 -23.16 5.87
C ASN A 213 -4.78 -23.32 7.20
N LEU A 214 -4.84 -22.27 8.03
CA LEU A 214 -5.62 -22.28 9.26
C LEU A 214 -7.10 -22.55 9.00
N SER A 215 -7.67 -21.92 7.98
CA SER A 215 -9.06 -22.15 7.60
C SER A 215 -9.32 -23.59 7.20
N ARG A 216 -8.37 -24.23 6.50
CA ARG A 216 -8.46 -25.65 6.14
C ARG A 216 -8.33 -26.57 7.33
N ILE A 217 -7.46 -26.25 8.30
CA ILE A 217 -7.33 -27.06 9.52
C ILE A 217 -8.64 -27.01 10.30
N VAL A 218 -9.20 -25.82 10.52
CA VAL A 218 -10.45 -25.65 11.26
C VAL A 218 -11.63 -26.30 10.53
N LEU A 219 -11.86 -25.93 9.26
CA LEU A 219 -13.01 -26.43 8.50
C LEU A 219 -12.86 -27.90 8.10
N GLY A 220 -11.64 -28.36 7.83
CA GLY A 220 -11.34 -29.75 7.52
C GLY A 220 -11.46 -30.66 8.74
N SER A 221 -11.13 -30.17 9.93
CA SER A 221 -11.34 -30.91 11.18
C SER A 221 -12.83 -31.08 11.54
N MET A 222 -13.71 -30.21 11.03
CA MET A 222 -15.16 -30.32 11.19
C MET A 222 -15.81 -31.31 10.20
N GLY A 223 -15.08 -31.77 9.18
CA GLY A 223 -15.62 -32.65 8.12
C GLY A 223 -15.38 -34.15 8.33
N HIS A 224 -14.84 -34.58 9.48
CA HIS A 224 -14.45 -35.98 9.70
C HIS A 224 -15.35 -36.81 10.64
N ASP A 225 -16.48 -36.26 11.09
CA ASP A 225 -17.47 -36.99 11.91
C ASP A 225 -18.63 -37.63 11.11
N GLU A 226 -18.53 -37.67 9.78
CA GLU A 226 -19.43 -38.49 8.95
C GLU A 226 -18.60 -39.51 8.14
N ILE A 227 -18.45 -40.73 8.67
CA ILE A 227 -18.57 -42.06 8.02
C ILE A 227 -18.47 -43.15 9.09
#